data_AF-A0A955L2I0-F1
#
_entry.id   AF-A0A955L2I0-F1
#
_cell.length_a   1.000
_cell.length_b   1.000
_cell.length_c   1.000
_cell.angle_alpha   90.00
_cell.angle_beta   90.00
_cell.angle_gamma   90.00
#
_symmetry.space_group_name_H-M   'P 1'
#
loop_
_entity.id
_entity.type
_entity.pdbx_description
1 polymer ?
#
loop_
_entity_poly.entity_id
_entity_poly.type
_entity_poly.pdbx_seq_one_letter_code
_entity_poly.pdbx_strand_id
1 'polypeptide(L)'
;MKLQPMIENQILSTMGKIVPQDQVKEIFILGSVTGYQYDDDSDIDVNLRVPDALITPEAHVIRKKLNGQIAFNTKHTINYFLQPYEKASNWQDAYFGVYDVLNHAWVSSPKDNSTIRDPKQEFYFDLMFGNQMLEYFRSLVKKWQKQKNKKNPTSHDIELTKQFFNDAKEYAQYIDSQRKLEYKWGWGIPRKNWRNVIYKLIEHSDVGEAFEYLKEIKDPNDPPNMELQ
;
A
#
# COMPACT_ATOMS: atom_id res chain seq x y z
N MET A 1 -17.26 23.27 -5.48
CA MET A 1 -17.81 21.92 -5.73
C MET A 1 -18.24 21.33 -4.39
N LYS A 2 -19.43 20.73 -4.29
CA LYS A 2 -19.94 20.06 -3.07
C LYS A 2 -20.17 18.58 -3.38
N LEU A 3 -20.00 17.73 -2.38
CA LEU A 3 -20.35 16.31 -2.48
C LEU A 3 -21.83 16.14 -2.81
N GLN A 4 -22.17 15.16 -3.64
CA GLN A 4 -23.57 14.88 -3.96
C GLN A 4 -24.31 14.38 -2.70
N PRO A 5 -25.47 14.94 -2.32
CA PRO A 5 -26.16 14.57 -1.08
C PRO A 5 -26.49 13.08 -0.94
N MET A 6 -26.77 12.39 -2.05
CA MET A 6 -27.06 10.95 -2.03
C MET A 6 -25.83 10.12 -1.64
N ILE A 7 -24.65 10.47 -2.15
CA ILE A 7 -23.37 9.82 -1.78
C ILE A 7 -23.01 10.17 -0.33
N GLU A 8 -23.21 11.43 0.06
CA GLU A 8 -23.01 11.87 1.45
C GLU A 8 -23.87 11.05 2.43
N ASN A 9 -25.17 10.95 2.16
CA ASN A 9 -26.09 10.16 2.98
C ASN A 9 -25.70 8.68 3.02
N GLN A 10 -25.23 8.11 1.91
CA GLN A 10 -24.71 6.75 1.87
C GLN A 10 -23.48 6.59 2.77
N ILE A 11 -22.55 7.56 2.73
CA ILE A 11 -21.36 7.58 3.58
C ILE A 11 -21.76 7.62 5.05
N LEU A 12 -22.61 8.57 5.44
CA LEU A 12 -23.05 8.75 6.83
C LEU A 12 -23.84 7.53 7.34
N SER A 13 -24.73 6.96 6.52
CA SER A 13 -25.49 5.76 6.90
C SER A 13 -24.60 4.53 7.08
N THR A 14 -23.58 4.38 6.23
CA THR A 14 -22.68 3.23 6.26
C THR A 14 -21.67 3.35 7.40
N MET A 15 -21.16 4.56 7.67
CA MET A 15 -20.24 4.81 8.78
C MET A 15 -20.88 4.42 10.13
N GLY A 16 -22.17 4.71 10.31
CA GLY A 16 -22.90 4.46 11.56
C GLY A 16 -23.04 2.97 11.88
N LYS A 17 -22.82 2.10 10.88
CA LYS A 17 -22.75 0.64 11.05
C LYS A 17 -21.36 0.18 11.50
N ILE A 18 -20.31 0.97 11.24
CA ILE A 18 -18.92 0.66 11.59
C ILE A 18 -18.60 1.14 13.00
N VAL A 19 -18.97 2.39 13.31
CA VAL A 19 -18.69 3.07 14.59
C VAL A 19 -19.87 3.97 14.96
N PRO A 20 -20.09 4.26 16.26
CA PRO A 20 -21.12 5.22 16.69
C PRO A 20 -20.91 6.60 16.06
N GLN A 21 -21.96 7.13 15.43
CA GLN A 21 -21.88 8.37 14.64
C GLN A 21 -21.47 9.59 15.48
N ASP A 22 -21.90 9.66 16.75
CA ASP A 22 -21.58 10.72 17.71
C ASP A 22 -20.10 10.71 18.15
N GLN A 23 -19.40 9.59 17.91
CA GLN A 23 -17.99 9.43 18.25
C GLN A 23 -17.05 9.75 17.09
N VAL A 24 -17.58 9.91 15.88
CA VAL A 24 -16.74 10.28 14.72
C VAL A 24 -16.41 11.76 14.78
N LYS A 25 -15.10 12.06 14.77
CA LYS A 25 -14.60 13.42 14.91
C LYS A 25 -14.40 14.11 13.58
N GLU A 26 -13.93 13.38 12.58
CA GLU A 26 -13.72 13.90 11.23
C GLU A 26 -14.02 12.81 10.19
N ILE A 27 -14.50 13.24 9.02
CA ILE A 27 -14.73 12.38 7.85
C ILE A 27 -14.08 13.05 6.65
N PHE A 28 -13.06 12.40 6.10
CA PHE A 28 -12.36 12.92 4.93
C PHE A 28 -12.56 11.99 3.74
N ILE A 29 -12.86 12.59 2.58
CA ILE A 29 -12.69 11.92 1.29
C ILE A 29 -11.33 12.35 0.74
N LEU A 30 -10.53 11.36 0.34
CA LEU A 30 -9.23 11.55 -0.30
C LEU A 30 -9.05 10.54 -1.44
N GLY A 31 -7.93 10.61 -2.16
CA GLY A 31 -7.61 9.67 -3.24
C GLY A 31 -7.77 10.24 -4.64
N SER A 32 -7.95 9.36 -5.63
CA SER A 32 -7.97 9.72 -7.05
C SER A 32 -9.14 10.64 -7.41
N VAL A 33 -10.31 10.41 -6.80
CA VAL A 33 -11.54 11.20 -7.03
C VAL A 33 -11.39 12.65 -6.60
N THR A 34 -10.71 12.89 -5.47
CA THR A 34 -10.47 14.26 -5.00
C THR A 34 -9.25 14.90 -5.64
N GLY A 35 -8.34 14.13 -6.23
CA GLY A 35 -7.12 14.62 -6.86
C GLY A 35 -7.22 14.88 -8.37
N TYR A 36 -8.40 14.78 -8.99
CA TYR A 36 -8.57 14.80 -10.47
C TYR A 36 -7.65 13.80 -11.20
N GLN A 37 -7.40 12.65 -10.59
CA GLN A 37 -6.63 11.55 -11.16
C GLN A 37 -7.47 10.27 -11.21
N TYR A 38 -8.78 10.42 -11.45
CA TYR A 38 -9.72 9.32 -11.48
C TYR A 38 -9.99 8.83 -12.90
N ASP A 39 -10.17 7.52 -13.02
CA ASP A 39 -10.67 6.80 -14.18
C ASP A 39 -11.97 6.07 -13.82
N ASP A 40 -12.52 5.32 -14.75
CA ASP A 40 -13.78 4.56 -14.56
C ASP A 40 -13.70 3.53 -13.42
N ASP A 41 -12.49 3.11 -13.03
CA ASP A 41 -12.21 2.08 -12.02
C ASP A 41 -11.84 2.66 -10.64
N SER A 42 -11.77 3.99 -10.53
CA SER A 42 -11.38 4.67 -9.30
C SER A 42 -12.37 4.47 -8.17
N ASP A 43 -11.87 4.42 -6.93
CA ASP A 43 -12.65 4.31 -5.71
C ASP A 43 -12.71 5.63 -4.94
N ILE A 44 -13.66 5.69 -4.00
CA ILE A 44 -13.85 6.79 -3.06
C ILE A 44 -13.32 6.33 -1.70
N ASP A 45 -12.13 6.81 -1.33
CA ASP A 45 -11.52 6.53 -0.03
C ASP A 45 -12.09 7.46 1.04
N VAL A 46 -12.81 6.88 2.00
CA VAL A 46 -13.42 7.58 3.15
C VAL A 46 -12.65 7.26 4.43
N ASN A 47 -12.00 8.27 4.99
CA ASN A 47 -11.23 8.16 6.23
C ASN A 47 -12.05 8.67 7.40
N LEU A 48 -12.32 7.77 8.34
CA LEU A 48 -13.06 8.03 9.56
C LEU A 48 -12.07 8.21 10.71
N ARG A 49 -12.04 9.42 11.31
CA ARG A 49 -11.21 9.68 12.49
C ARG A 49 -12.02 9.56 13.75
N VAL A 50 -11.60 8.64 14.60
CA VAL A 50 -12.32 8.22 15.81
C VAL A 50 -11.35 8.09 16.98
N PRO A 51 -11.82 8.11 18.24
CA PRO A 51 -11.00 7.72 19.37
C PRO A 51 -10.39 6.33 19.20
N ASP A 52 -9.13 6.14 19.60
CA ASP A 52 -8.38 4.88 19.47
C ASP A 52 -9.14 3.66 20.00
N ALA A 53 -9.90 3.83 21.07
CA ALA A 53 -10.72 2.78 21.68
C ALA A 53 -11.79 2.18 20.74
N LEU A 54 -12.13 2.87 19.65
CA LEU A 54 -13.09 2.38 18.64
C LEU A 54 -12.42 1.64 17.47
N ILE A 55 -11.10 1.62 17.41
CA ILE A 55 -10.33 0.91 16.37
C ILE A 55 -10.10 -0.53 16.85
N THR A 56 -11.18 -1.31 16.83
CA THR A 56 -11.17 -2.70 17.30
C THR A 56 -11.14 -3.70 16.14
N PRO A 57 -10.74 -4.97 16.38
CA PRO A 57 -10.86 -6.03 15.36
C PRO A 57 -12.27 -6.18 14.81
N GLU A 58 -13.31 -6.02 15.64
CA GLU A 58 -14.71 -6.09 15.23
C GLU A 58 -15.07 -4.97 14.27
N ALA A 59 -14.67 -3.73 14.59
CA ALA A 59 -14.88 -2.58 13.70
C ALA A 59 -14.17 -2.80 12.35
N HIS A 60 -12.96 -3.36 12.35
CA HIS A 60 -12.25 -3.73 11.12
C HIS A 60 -12.99 -4.81 10.30
N VAL A 61 -13.57 -5.82 10.95
CA VAL A 61 -14.36 -6.87 10.27
C VAL A 61 -15.62 -6.28 9.64
N ILE A 62 -16.35 -5.44 10.37
CA ILE A 62 -17.57 -4.79 9.85
C ILE A 62 -17.21 -3.89 8.67
N ARG A 63 -16.21 -3.02 8.83
CA ARG A 63 -15.69 -2.15 7.77
C ARG A 63 -15.32 -2.96 6.51
N LYS A 64 -14.57 -4.06 6.67
CA LYS A 64 -14.16 -4.90 5.53
C LYS A 64 -15.35 -5.49 4.77
N LYS A 65 -16.47 -5.78 5.43
CA LYS A 65 -17.71 -6.25 4.79
C LYS A 65 -18.46 -5.13 4.05
N LEU A 66 -18.26 -3.88 4.44
CA LEU A 66 -18.93 -2.71 3.85
C LEU A 66 -18.11 -2.04 2.74
N ASN A 67 -16.79 -2.25 2.72
CA ASN A 67 -15.91 -1.79 1.64
C ASN A 67 -16.30 -2.43 0.29
N GLY A 68 -16.13 -1.67 -0.79
CA GLY A 68 -16.48 -2.11 -2.15
C GLY A 68 -17.92 -1.82 -2.56
N GLN A 69 -18.72 -1.17 -1.71
CA GLN A 69 -20.08 -0.77 -2.07
C GLN A 69 -20.07 0.30 -3.15
N ILE A 70 -20.90 0.14 -4.18
CA ILE A 70 -21.02 1.10 -5.27
C ILE A 70 -21.61 2.41 -4.73
N ALA A 71 -20.95 3.53 -5.00
CA ALA A 71 -21.46 4.85 -4.69
C ALA A 71 -22.68 5.16 -5.56
N PHE A 72 -23.71 5.74 -4.94
CA PHE A 72 -25.02 5.97 -5.54
C PHE A 72 -24.93 6.63 -6.92
N ASN A 73 -25.57 6.01 -7.93
CA ASN A 73 -25.55 6.45 -9.34
C ASN A 73 -24.16 6.59 -9.98
N THR A 74 -23.18 5.83 -9.51
CA THR A 74 -21.85 5.77 -10.13
C THR A 74 -21.42 4.32 -10.37
N LYS A 75 -20.25 4.12 -10.96
CA LYS A 75 -19.56 2.81 -11.00
C LYS A 75 -18.48 2.68 -9.93
N HIS A 76 -18.17 3.77 -9.24
CA HIS A 76 -17.07 3.84 -8.27
C HIS A 76 -17.46 3.16 -6.97
N THR A 77 -16.52 2.46 -6.35
CA THR A 77 -16.74 1.82 -5.06
C THR A 77 -16.32 2.75 -3.91
N ILE A 78 -16.90 2.57 -2.72
CA ILE A 78 -16.53 3.29 -1.51
C ILE A 78 -15.75 2.35 -0.59
N ASN A 79 -14.59 2.83 -0.12
CA ASN A 79 -13.74 2.12 0.82
C ASN A 79 -13.56 2.96 2.08
N TYR A 80 -13.82 2.36 3.23
CA TYR A 80 -13.70 3.00 4.53
C TYR A 80 -12.38 2.62 5.20
N PHE A 81 -11.78 3.60 5.88
CA PHE A 81 -10.56 3.46 6.68
C PHE A 81 -10.80 4.05 8.06
N LEU A 82 -10.32 3.36 9.10
CA LEU A 82 -10.39 3.84 10.48
C LEU A 82 -9.02 4.39 10.84
N GLN A 83 -9.00 5.60 11.39
CA GLN A 83 -7.79 6.28 11.82
C GLN A 83 -7.99 6.84 13.24
N PRO A 84 -6.93 6.85 14.07
CA PRO A 84 -6.97 7.54 15.34
C PRO A 84 -7.20 9.03 15.12
N TYR A 85 -8.01 9.66 15.97
CA TYR A 85 -8.23 11.09 15.93
C TYR A 85 -7.05 11.83 16.57
N GLU A 86 -6.40 12.68 15.76
CA GLU A 86 -5.36 13.60 16.21
C GLU A 86 -5.88 15.04 16.09
N LYS A 87 -5.75 15.82 17.17
CA LYS A 87 -6.27 17.20 17.24
C LYS A 87 -5.63 18.13 16.19
N ALA A 88 -4.40 17.85 15.77
CA ALA A 88 -3.75 18.52 14.68
C ALA A 88 -3.97 17.71 13.40
N SER A 89 -4.86 18.19 12.53
CA SER A 89 -5.07 17.59 11.22
C SER A 89 -4.09 18.20 10.22
N ASN A 90 -3.12 17.40 9.79
CA ASN A 90 -2.01 17.85 8.95
C ASN A 90 -2.37 17.87 7.44
N TRP A 91 -3.65 17.78 7.09
CA TRP A 91 -4.10 17.70 5.69
C TRP A 91 -4.00 19.03 4.92
N GLN A 92 -3.73 20.14 5.61
CA GLN A 92 -3.60 21.47 4.98
C GLN A 92 -2.44 21.52 3.97
N ASP A 93 -1.38 20.76 4.23
CA ASP A 93 -0.20 20.67 3.34
C ASP A 93 -0.28 19.48 2.36
N ALA A 94 -1.44 18.82 2.27
CA ALA A 94 -1.60 17.69 1.36
C ALA A 94 -1.45 18.15 -0.10
N TYR A 95 -0.61 17.44 -0.86
CA TYR A 95 -0.41 17.65 -2.30
C TYR A 95 -1.60 17.18 -3.17
N PHE A 96 -2.66 16.67 -2.55
CA PHE A 96 -3.87 16.15 -3.18
C PHE A 96 -5.10 16.77 -2.53
N GLY A 97 -6.25 16.66 -3.21
CA GLY A 97 -7.51 17.17 -2.69
C GLY A 97 -7.97 16.38 -1.46
N VAL A 98 -8.39 17.08 -0.41
CA VAL A 98 -8.98 16.51 0.81
C VAL A 98 -10.30 17.23 1.08
N TYR A 99 -11.40 16.48 1.04
CA TYR A 99 -12.73 17.01 1.26
C TYR A 99 -13.25 16.58 2.64
N ASP A 100 -13.62 17.55 3.47
CA ASP A 100 -14.29 17.33 4.75
C ASP A 100 -15.79 17.19 4.53
N VAL A 101 -16.30 16.00 4.81
CA VAL A 101 -17.72 15.67 4.60
C VAL A 101 -18.60 16.37 5.62
N LEU A 102 -18.16 16.47 6.88
CA LEU A 102 -18.98 17.07 7.96
C LEU A 102 -19.06 18.59 7.82
N ASN A 103 -17.97 19.23 7.40
CA ASN A 103 -17.92 20.68 7.20
C ASN A 103 -18.29 21.12 5.78
N HIS A 104 -18.58 20.16 4.88
CA HIS A 104 -18.85 20.38 3.46
C HIS A 104 -17.84 21.30 2.76
N ALA A 105 -16.56 21.13 3.08
CA ALA A 105 -15.51 22.05 2.68
C ALA A 105 -14.24 21.31 2.22
N TRP A 106 -13.48 21.95 1.33
CA TRP A 106 -12.13 21.49 1.00
C TRP A 106 -11.17 21.91 2.09
N VAL A 107 -10.51 20.93 2.72
CA VAL A 107 -9.38 21.18 3.65
C VAL A 107 -8.14 21.53 2.86
N SER A 108 -7.89 20.77 1.79
CA SER A 108 -6.92 21.08 0.74
C SER A 108 -7.64 20.94 -0.59
N SER A 109 -7.65 22.00 -1.39
CA SER A 109 -8.26 21.94 -2.72
C SER A 109 -7.32 21.23 -3.67
N PRO A 110 -7.82 20.32 -4.53
CA PRO A 110 -6.99 19.79 -5.59
C PRO A 110 -6.43 20.92 -6.44
N LYS A 111 -5.12 20.86 -6.71
CA LYS A 111 -4.52 21.75 -7.70
C LYS A 111 -5.06 21.35 -9.08
N ASP A 112 -5.35 22.34 -9.90
CA ASP A 112 -5.89 22.13 -11.24
C ASP A 112 -4.92 21.26 -12.06
N ASN A 113 -5.39 20.08 -12.50
CA ASN A 113 -4.59 19.11 -13.23
C ASN A 113 -4.80 19.30 -14.74
N SER A 114 -4.15 20.30 -15.31
CA SER A 114 -3.91 20.33 -16.76
C SER A 114 -3.00 19.19 -17.24
N THR A 115 -2.50 18.35 -16.34
CA THR A 115 -1.72 17.15 -16.64
C THR A 115 -2.38 15.93 -16.00
N ILE A 116 -3.26 15.25 -16.74
CA ILE A 116 -3.43 13.81 -16.55
C ILE A 116 -2.03 13.22 -16.72
N ARG A 117 -1.40 12.82 -15.63
CA ARG A 117 -0.07 12.20 -15.67
C ARG A 117 -0.28 10.74 -15.98
N ASP A 118 0.08 10.33 -17.19
CA ASP A 118 0.24 8.91 -17.52
C ASP A 118 1.23 8.31 -16.51
N PRO A 119 0.81 7.36 -15.64
CA PRO A 119 1.67 6.78 -14.62
C PRO A 119 2.94 6.15 -15.23
N LYS A 120 2.85 5.63 -16.46
CA LYS A 120 4.04 5.08 -17.15
C LYS A 120 5.06 6.16 -17.47
N GLN A 121 4.61 7.38 -17.73
CA GLN A 121 5.49 8.54 -17.94
C GLN A 121 5.98 9.11 -16.61
N GLU A 122 5.10 9.28 -15.62
CA GLU A 122 5.47 9.81 -14.30
C GLU A 122 6.52 8.92 -13.61
N PHE A 123 6.34 7.61 -13.68
CA PHE A 123 7.22 6.62 -13.06
C PHE A 123 8.19 5.98 -14.04
N TYR A 124 8.42 6.55 -15.22
CA TYR A 124 9.25 5.90 -16.25
C TYR A 124 10.63 5.47 -15.70
N PHE A 125 11.35 6.40 -15.07
CA PHE A 125 12.66 6.13 -14.50
C PHE A 125 12.60 5.18 -13.30
N ASP A 126 11.57 5.33 -12.45
CA ASP A 126 11.37 4.47 -11.28
C ASP A 126 11.05 3.03 -11.68
N LEU A 127 10.26 2.83 -12.74
CA LEU A 127 9.95 1.54 -13.32
C LEU A 127 11.18 0.95 -14.02
N MET A 128 11.95 1.74 -14.75
CA MET A 128 13.18 1.27 -15.40
C MET A 128 14.19 0.79 -14.35
N PHE A 129 14.47 1.60 -13.34
CA PHE A 129 15.34 1.24 -12.22
C PHE A 129 14.76 0.05 -11.44
N GLY A 130 13.45 0.08 -11.17
CA GLY A 130 12.76 -0.96 -10.45
C GLY A 130 12.85 -2.33 -11.12
N ASN A 131 12.72 -2.37 -12.44
CA ASN A 131 12.92 -3.60 -13.21
C ASN A 131 14.37 -4.10 -13.15
N GLN A 132 15.37 -3.21 -13.23
CA GLN A 132 16.77 -3.63 -13.08
C GLN A 132 17.03 -4.25 -11.69
N MET A 133 16.45 -3.66 -10.65
CA MET A 133 16.54 -4.15 -9.28
C MET A 133 15.79 -5.48 -9.08
N LEU A 134 14.64 -5.67 -9.76
CA LEU A 134 13.94 -6.95 -9.84
C LEU A 134 14.80 -8.02 -10.52
N GLU A 135 15.43 -7.72 -11.66
CA GLU A 135 16.30 -8.68 -12.36
C GLU A 135 17.51 -9.08 -11.49
N TYR A 136 18.07 -8.13 -10.75
CA TYR A 136 19.16 -8.41 -9.81
C TYR A 136 18.70 -9.42 -8.74
N PHE A 137 17.59 -9.16 -8.07
CA PHE A 137 17.04 -10.07 -7.07
C PHE A 137 16.68 -11.44 -7.65
N ARG A 138 16.03 -11.47 -8.82
CA ARG A 138 15.71 -12.71 -9.54
C ARG A 138 16.97 -13.52 -9.84
N SER A 139 18.07 -12.87 -10.22
CA SER A 139 19.36 -13.52 -10.43
C SER A 139 19.91 -14.15 -9.14
N LEU A 140 19.80 -13.47 -7.99
CA LEU A 140 20.22 -14.03 -6.70
C LEU A 140 19.40 -15.28 -6.33
N VAL A 141 18.07 -15.20 -6.45
CA VAL A 141 17.17 -16.33 -6.15
C VAL A 141 17.45 -17.51 -7.08
N LYS A 142 17.61 -17.28 -8.38
CA LYS A 142 17.94 -18.34 -9.35
C LYS A 142 19.29 -19.01 -9.05
N LYS A 143 20.31 -18.23 -8.68
CA LYS A 143 21.63 -18.78 -8.30
C LYS A 143 21.54 -19.62 -7.03
N TRP A 144 20.83 -19.12 -6.02
CA TRP A 144 20.58 -19.85 -4.78
C TRP A 144 19.86 -21.19 -5.05
N GLN A 145 18.73 -21.16 -5.75
CA GLN A 145 17.96 -22.37 -6.09
C GLN A 145 18.77 -23.37 -6.93
N LYS A 146 19.53 -22.88 -7.93
CA LYS A 146 20.38 -23.72 -8.76
C LYS A 146 21.44 -24.47 -7.94
N GLN A 147 22.09 -23.79 -7.00
CA GLN A 147 23.13 -24.42 -6.17
C GLN A 147 22.51 -25.36 -5.13
N LYS A 148 21.39 -24.96 -4.51
CA LYS A 148 20.62 -25.81 -3.57
C LYS A 148 20.21 -27.15 -4.20
N ASN A 149 19.85 -27.14 -5.48
CA ASN A 149 19.33 -28.33 -6.18
C ASN A 149 20.42 -29.18 -6.87
N LYS A 150 21.71 -28.89 -6.65
CA LYS A 150 22.81 -29.62 -7.28
C LYS A 150 22.93 -31.04 -6.69
N LYS A 151 22.95 -32.06 -7.55
CA LYS A 151 23.22 -33.45 -7.13
C LYS A 151 24.69 -33.59 -6.71
N ASN A 152 24.94 -34.13 -5.52
CA ASN A 152 26.27 -34.30 -4.92
C ASN A 152 27.05 -32.97 -4.79
N PRO A 153 26.58 -32.02 -3.97
CA PRO A 153 27.24 -30.73 -3.80
C PRO A 153 28.62 -30.89 -3.17
N THR A 154 29.61 -30.17 -3.69
CA THR A 154 30.93 -30.04 -3.06
C THR A 154 30.87 -29.04 -1.89
N SER A 155 31.90 -29.00 -1.03
CA SER A 155 32.00 -27.97 0.02
C SER A 155 31.92 -26.55 -0.54
N HIS A 156 32.53 -26.31 -1.70
CA HIS A 156 32.45 -25.02 -2.39
C HIS A 156 31.03 -24.69 -2.86
N ASP A 157 30.28 -25.68 -3.36
CA ASP A 157 28.87 -25.47 -3.75
C ASP A 157 28.00 -25.12 -2.53
N ILE A 158 28.27 -25.72 -1.37
CA ILE A 158 27.58 -25.41 -0.11
C ILE A 158 27.87 -23.97 0.32
N GLU A 159 29.12 -23.52 0.24
CA GLU A 159 29.52 -22.13 0.54
C GLU A 159 28.83 -21.14 -0.40
N LEU A 160 28.84 -21.41 -1.71
CA LEU A 160 28.13 -20.58 -2.69
C LEU A 160 26.62 -20.54 -2.44
N THR A 161 26.01 -21.66 -2.06
CA THR A 161 24.58 -21.72 -1.71
C THR A 161 24.28 -20.79 -0.54
N LYS A 162 25.10 -20.82 0.52
CA LYS A 162 24.97 -19.94 1.68
C LYS A 162 25.17 -18.48 1.31
N GLN A 163 26.15 -18.17 0.47
CA GLN A 163 26.40 -16.82 0.00
C GLN A 163 25.19 -16.26 -0.76
N PHE A 164 24.72 -16.95 -1.80
CA PHE A 164 23.58 -16.46 -2.59
C PHE A 164 22.29 -16.35 -1.77
N PHE A 165 22.08 -17.25 -0.81
CA PHE A 165 20.97 -17.14 0.13
C PHE A 165 21.06 -15.88 0.97
N ASN A 166 22.23 -15.61 1.58
CA ASN A 166 22.41 -14.41 2.39
C ASN A 166 22.28 -13.13 1.57
N ASP A 167 22.86 -13.08 0.37
CA ASP A 167 22.74 -11.92 -0.53
C ASP A 167 21.26 -11.65 -0.87
N ALA A 168 20.48 -12.70 -1.19
CA ALA A 168 19.06 -12.56 -1.48
C ALA A 168 18.26 -12.11 -0.25
N LYS A 169 18.58 -12.67 0.93
CA LYS A 169 17.96 -12.32 2.21
C LYS A 169 18.20 -10.87 2.59
N GLU A 170 19.46 -10.44 2.60
CA GLU A 170 19.85 -9.06 2.93
C GLU A 170 19.18 -8.07 1.98
N TYR A 171 19.13 -8.41 0.69
CA TYR A 171 18.42 -7.61 -0.29
C TYR A 171 16.92 -7.50 0.00
N ALA A 172 16.25 -8.62 0.28
CA ALA A 172 14.82 -8.64 0.60
C ALA A 172 14.49 -7.82 1.85
N GLN A 173 15.30 -7.99 2.91
CA GLN A 173 15.17 -7.25 4.17
C GLN A 173 15.44 -5.76 3.99
N TYR A 174 16.44 -5.40 3.18
CA TYR A 174 16.71 -4.01 2.84
C TYR A 174 15.48 -3.37 2.19
N ILE A 175 14.95 -3.95 1.11
CA ILE A 175 13.79 -3.41 0.40
C ILE A 175 12.56 -3.29 1.32
N ASP A 176 12.28 -4.29 2.15
CA ASP A 176 11.18 -4.24 3.11
C ASP A 176 11.38 -3.17 4.19
N SER A 177 12.59 -3.04 4.73
CA SER A 177 12.91 -2.01 5.72
C SER A 177 12.71 -0.60 5.17
N GLN A 178 13.08 -0.37 3.90
CA GLN A 178 12.89 0.91 3.25
C GLN A 178 11.41 1.23 3.05
N ARG A 179 10.60 0.24 2.64
CA ARG A 179 9.14 0.39 2.53
C ARG A 179 8.53 0.74 3.90
N LYS A 180 8.90 0.03 4.96
CA LYS A 180 8.42 0.30 6.33
C LYS A 180 8.77 1.71 6.81
N LEU A 181 9.98 2.18 6.51
CA LEU A 181 10.39 3.56 6.79
C LEU A 181 9.51 4.56 6.01
N GLU A 182 9.22 4.30 4.74
CA GLU A 182 8.37 5.19 3.94
C GLU A 182 6.94 5.26 4.45
N TYR A 183 6.34 4.15 4.89
CA TYR A 183 5.03 4.21 5.55
C TYR A 183 5.07 5.02 6.85
N LYS A 184 6.18 4.98 7.59
CA LYS A 184 6.35 5.71 8.84
C LYS A 184 6.50 7.22 8.64
N TRP A 185 7.20 7.66 7.59
CA TRP A 185 7.55 9.07 7.38
C TRP A 185 6.78 9.76 6.23
N GLY A 186 6.21 8.99 5.30
CA GLY A 186 5.64 9.48 4.04
C GLY A 186 4.14 9.77 4.09
N TRP A 187 3.59 10.17 5.24
CA TRP A 187 2.16 10.51 5.38
C TRP A 187 1.20 9.40 4.93
N GLY A 188 1.62 8.13 5.03
CA GLY A 188 0.79 6.95 4.71
C GLY A 188 0.57 6.67 3.21
N ILE A 189 1.17 7.43 2.28
CA ILE A 189 1.01 7.23 0.84
C ILE A 189 2.38 7.04 0.17
N PRO A 190 2.96 5.82 0.20
CA PRO A 190 4.25 5.52 -0.44
C PRO A 190 4.15 5.40 -1.98
N ARG A 191 3.17 6.06 -2.60
CA ARG A 191 2.89 5.92 -4.05
C ARG A 191 3.96 6.55 -4.94
N LYS A 192 4.84 7.41 -4.40
CA LYS A 192 5.80 8.21 -5.20
C LYS A 192 7.27 7.98 -4.87
N ASN A 193 7.63 6.77 -4.44
CA ASN A 193 9.03 6.44 -4.24
C ASN A 193 9.42 5.19 -5.02
N TRP A 194 10.57 5.25 -5.71
CA TRP A 194 11.20 4.13 -6.40
C TRP A 194 11.35 2.89 -5.51
N ARG A 195 11.49 3.05 -4.19
CA ARG A 195 11.61 1.89 -3.27
C ARG A 195 10.32 1.09 -3.15
N ASN A 196 9.17 1.76 -3.01
CA ASN A 196 7.87 1.10 -3.01
C ASN A 196 7.55 0.51 -4.39
N VAL A 197 7.99 1.16 -5.48
CA VAL A 197 7.91 0.59 -6.84
C VAL A 197 8.69 -0.73 -6.92
N ILE A 198 9.95 -0.77 -6.47
CA ILE A 198 10.75 -2.01 -6.42
C ILE A 198 10.04 -3.08 -5.61
N TYR A 199 9.58 -2.74 -4.40
CA TYR A 199 8.89 -3.69 -3.54
C TYR A 199 7.70 -4.33 -4.27
N LYS A 200 6.84 -3.50 -4.87
CA LYS A 200 5.65 -3.97 -5.58
C LYS A 200 5.99 -4.79 -6.82
N LEU A 201 7.03 -4.41 -7.56
CA LEU A 201 7.52 -5.20 -8.69
C LEU A 201 7.98 -6.59 -8.25
N ILE A 202 8.70 -6.71 -7.12
CA ILE A 202 9.16 -8.00 -6.60
C ILE A 202 7.99 -8.82 -6.05
N GLU A 203 7.15 -8.22 -5.21
CA GLU A 203 5.97 -8.87 -4.58
C GLU A 203 5.04 -9.50 -5.62
N HIS A 204 4.87 -8.87 -6.79
CA HIS A 204 4.00 -9.34 -7.87
C HIS A 204 4.75 -10.08 -9.00
N SER A 205 6.00 -10.50 -8.78
CA SER A 205 6.80 -11.25 -9.77
C SER A 205 6.83 -12.76 -9.52
N ASP A 206 7.47 -13.49 -10.43
CA ASP A 206 7.79 -14.92 -10.31
C ASP A 206 8.67 -15.28 -9.09
N VAL A 207 9.30 -14.29 -8.45
CA VAL A 207 10.12 -14.47 -7.24
C VAL A 207 9.47 -13.84 -6.00
N GLY A 208 8.19 -13.44 -6.07
CA GLY A 208 7.46 -12.82 -4.97
C GLY A 208 7.36 -13.71 -3.73
N GLU A 209 7.10 -15.02 -3.90
CA GLU A 209 7.06 -15.96 -2.77
C GLU A 209 8.41 -16.07 -2.05
N ALA A 210 9.50 -16.16 -2.83
CA ALA A 210 10.85 -16.18 -2.27
C ALA A 210 11.16 -14.89 -1.51
N PHE A 211 10.71 -13.74 -2.02
CA PHE A 211 10.87 -12.45 -1.34
C PHE A 211 10.12 -12.38 -0.01
N GLU A 212 8.85 -12.76 0.01
CA GLU A 212 8.02 -12.78 1.22
C GLU A 212 8.62 -13.68 2.30
N TYR A 213 9.16 -14.82 1.89
CA TYR A 213 9.86 -15.73 2.77
C TYR A 213 11.16 -15.12 3.30
N LEU A 214 12.05 -14.65 2.41
CA LEU A 214 13.39 -14.19 2.76
C LEU A 214 13.39 -12.97 3.70
N LYS A 215 12.43 -12.04 3.55
CA LYS A 215 12.37 -10.84 4.38
C LYS A 215 12.02 -11.12 5.86
N GLU A 216 11.37 -12.24 6.16
CA GLU A 216 10.94 -12.60 7.52
C GLU A 216 11.98 -13.44 8.30
N ILE A 217 13.05 -13.89 7.64
CA ILE A 217 14.08 -14.76 8.26
C ILE A 217 14.92 -13.98 9.26
N LYS A 218 14.91 -14.39 10.52
CA LYS A 218 15.71 -13.77 11.59
C LYS A 218 17.08 -14.43 11.80
N ASP A 219 17.21 -15.73 11.51
CA ASP A 219 18.46 -16.49 11.69
C ASP A 219 18.97 -17.05 10.34
N PRO A 220 20.19 -16.70 9.88
CA PRO A 220 20.81 -17.30 8.70
C PRO A 220 21.05 -18.81 8.78
N ASN A 221 21.08 -19.40 9.98
CA ASN A 221 21.38 -20.82 10.20
C ASN A 221 20.12 -21.71 10.29
N ASP A 222 18.93 -21.13 10.13
CA ASP A 222 17.67 -21.85 10.09
C ASP A 222 17.11 -21.89 8.66
N PRO A 223 17.71 -22.65 7.72
CA PRO A 223 17.15 -22.84 6.39
C PRO A 223 15.97 -23.84 6.49
N PRO A 224 14.72 -23.42 6.26
CA PRO A 224 13.58 -24.31 6.27
C PRO A 224 13.40 -25.00 4.91
N ASN A 225 12.70 -26.13 4.98
CA ASN A 225 12.16 -26.88 3.85
C ASN A 225 11.07 -26.06 3.12
N MET A 226 11.47 -25.12 2.26
CA MET A 226 10.59 -24.68 1.17
C MET A 226 10.97 -25.40 -0.11
N GLU A 227 10.04 -26.24 -0.58
CA GLU A 227 9.89 -26.56 -1.99
C GLU A 227 9.05 -25.42 -2.60
N LEU A 228 9.71 -24.47 -3.24
CA LEU A 228 9.03 -23.49 -4.09
C LEU A 228 8.54 -24.26 -5.32
N GLN A 229 7.23 -24.25 -5.55
CA GLN A 229 6.57 -24.95 -6.67
C GLN A 229 6.79 -24.25 -8.00
#